data_AF-A0A6L8NA20-F1
#
_entry.id   AF-A0A6L8NA20-F1
#
_cell.length_a   1.000
_cell.length_b   1.000
_cell.length_c   1.000
_cell.angle_alpha   90.00
_cell.angle_beta   90.00
_cell.angle_gamma   90.00
#
_symmetry.space_group_name_H-M   'P 1'
#
loop_
_entity.id
_entity.type
_entity.pdbx_description
1 polymer ?
#
loop_
_entity_poly.entity_id
_entity_poly.type
_entity_poly.pdbx_seq_one_letter_code
_entity_poly.pdbx_strand_id
1 'polypeptide(L)' 'MSPPHTVPDGQLSGAWYSTAELACLLRVDPSTLRRWRTAHPRQGPPYVPVTGRVVLYSARDVEAWLVERRVTPGAVS' A
#
# COMPACT_ATOMS: atom_id res chain seq x y z
N MET A 1 -5.91 -24.28 -9.44
CA MET A 1 -5.77 -24.13 -7.98
C MET A 1 -4.96 -22.88 -7.71
N SER A 2 -5.61 -21.78 -7.33
CA SER A 2 -4.92 -20.59 -6.80
C SER A 2 -4.60 -20.83 -5.32
N PRO A 3 -3.46 -20.38 -4.79
CA PRO A 3 -3.12 -20.60 -3.39
C PRO A 3 -4.02 -19.77 -2.46
N PRO A 4 -4.19 -20.19 -1.19
CA PRO A 4 -4.81 -19.34 -0.18
C PRO A 4 -3.91 -18.11 0.01
N HIS A 5 -4.47 -16.91 -0.20
CA HIS A 5 -3.83 -15.67 0.20
C HIS A 5 -3.79 -15.64 1.73
N THR A 6 -2.72 -16.17 2.32
CA THR A 6 -2.39 -15.91 3.72
C THR A 6 -2.10 -14.41 3.82
N VAL A 7 -3.10 -13.65 4.24
CA VAL A 7 -2.89 -12.30 4.74
C VAL A 7 -1.95 -12.42 5.95
N PRO A 8 -0.80 -11.74 5.97
CA PRO A 8 0.07 -11.77 7.13
C PRO A 8 -0.68 -11.13 8.31
N ASP A 9 -0.87 -11.90 9.39
CA ASP A 9 -1.39 -11.42 10.66
C ASP A 9 -0.63 -10.15 11.08
N GLY A 10 -1.38 -9.06 11.15
CA GLY A 10 -0.86 -7.72 11.32
C GLY A 10 -0.29 -7.52 12.72
N GLN A 11 0.97 -7.09 12.77
CA GLN A 11 1.44 -6.21 13.83
C GLN A 11 2.34 -5.14 13.22
N LEU A 12 1.79 -3.94 13.08
CA LEU A 12 2.29 -2.79 12.29
C LEU A 12 3.54 -2.11 12.87
N SER A 13 4.25 -2.70 13.82
CA SER A 13 5.37 -2.08 14.55
C SER A 13 6.74 -2.31 13.90
N GLY A 14 6.82 -2.35 12.56
CA GLY A 14 8.09 -2.50 11.81
C GLY A 14 8.03 -3.29 10.50
N ALA A 15 6.84 -3.65 10.02
CA ALA A 15 6.69 -4.43 8.79
C ALA A 15 6.99 -3.61 7.52
N TRP A 16 7.68 -4.22 6.57
CA TRP A 16 7.85 -3.73 5.21
C TRP A 16 7.02 -4.59 4.27
N TYR A 17 6.33 -3.97 3.33
CA TYR A 17 5.52 -4.67 2.34
C TYR A 17 6.14 -4.55 0.96
N SER A 18 6.24 -5.67 0.25
CA SER A 18 6.42 -5.67 -1.20
C SER A 18 5.17 -5.09 -1.90
N THR A 19 5.30 -4.82 -3.20
CA THR A 19 4.13 -4.38 -4.00
C THR A 19 3.00 -5.43 -3.99
N ALA A 20 3.32 -6.72 -3.95
CA ALA A 20 2.29 -7.77 -3.96
C ALA A 20 1.55 -7.85 -2.61
N GLU A 21 2.29 -7.77 -1.50
CA GLU A 21 1.70 -7.78 -0.15
C GLU A 21 0.83 -6.55 0.09
N LEU A 22 1.32 -5.36 -0.27
CA LEU A 22 0.52 -4.13 -0.15
C LEU A 22 -0.73 -4.18 -1.03
N ALA A 23 -0.63 -4.73 -2.26
CA ALA A 23 -1.78 -4.89 -3.13
C ALA A 23 -2.84 -5.81 -2.52
N CYS A 24 -2.40 -6.93 -1.93
CA CYS A 24 -3.28 -7.83 -1.19
C CYS A 24 -3.94 -7.14 0.01
N LEU A 25 -3.17 -6.39 0.79
CA LEU A 25 -3.65 -5.63 1.95
C LEU A 25 -4.70 -4.58 1.57
N LEU A 26 -4.45 -3.82 0.50
CA LEU A 26 -5.38 -2.81 -0.01
C LEU A 26 -6.50 -3.39 -0.89
N ARG A 27 -6.47 -4.71 -1.15
CA ARG A 27 -7.38 -5.42 -2.07
C ARG A 27 -7.43 -4.79 -3.47
N VAL A 28 -6.27 -4.39 -3.99
CA VAL A 28 -6.10 -3.88 -5.36
C VAL A 28 -5.18 -4.80 -6.16
N ASP A 29 -5.16 -4.63 -7.47
CA ASP A 29 -4.18 -5.34 -8.31
C ASP A 29 -2.78 -4.70 -8.17
N PRO A 30 -1.68 -5.48 -8.16
CA PRO A 30 -0.32 -4.92 -8.14
C PRO A 30 -0.03 -3.92 -9.27
N SER A 31 -0.69 -4.05 -10.43
CA SER A 31 -0.59 -3.07 -11.52
C SER A 31 -1.19 -1.71 -11.15
N THR A 32 -2.20 -1.65 -10.26
CA THR A 32 -2.74 -0.40 -9.72
C THR A 32 -1.68 0.36 -8.96
N LEU A 33 -0.92 -0.31 -8.09
CA LEU A 33 0.18 0.32 -7.35
C LEU A 33 1.30 0.80 -8.28
N ARG A 34 1.63 0.04 -9.34
CA ARG A 34 2.59 0.50 -10.37
C ARG A 34 2.11 1.76 -11.07
N ARG A 35 0.83 1.79 -11.46
CA ARG A 35 0.20 2.94 -12.12
C ARG A 35 0.19 4.17 -11.22
N TRP A 36 -0.08 4.00 -9.94
CA TRP A 36 -0.06 5.09 -8.96
C TRP A 36 1.33 5.74 -8.84
N ARG A 37 2.40 4.93 -8.85
CA ARG A 37 3.78 5.44 -8.80
C ARG A 37 4.18 6.24 -10.04
N THR A 38 3.61 5.94 -11.21
CA THR A 38 3.92 6.64 -12.47
C THR A 38 2.93 7.75 -12.82
N ALA A 39 1.79 7.83 -12.13
CA ALA A 39 0.80 8.89 -12.32
C ALA A 39 1.36 10.27 -11.97
N HIS A 40 0.80 11.31 -12.58
CA HIS A 40 1.07 12.71 -12.26
C HIS A 40 -0.26 13.42 -11.96
N PRO A 41 -0.48 13.91 -10.72
CA PRO A 41 0.41 13.81 -9.56
C PRO A 41 0.60 12.35 -9.10
N ARG A 42 1.74 12.06 -8.46
CA ARG A 42 2.02 10.72 -7.93
C ARG A 42 0.97 10.35 -6.90
N GLN A 43 0.48 9.12 -6.98
CA GLN A 43 -0.54 8.59 -6.10
C GLN A 43 0.02 7.44 -5.26
N GLY A 44 -0.71 7.11 -4.19
CA GLY A 44 -0.38 5.99 -3.32
C GLY A 44 0.57 6.35 -2.17
N PRO A 45 0.83 5.37 -1.29
CA PRO A 45 1.70 5.57 -0.14
C PRO A 45 3.16 5.76 -0.58
N PRO A 46 3.98 6.43 0.26
CA PRO A 46 5.42 6.52 0.07
C PRO A 46 6.06 5.15 -0.15
N TYR A 47 7.08 5.10 -1.00
CA TYR A 47 7.75 3.86 -1.37
C TYR A 47 9.27 4.04 -1.42
N VAL A 48 9.98 2.95 -1.13
CA VAL A 48 11.43 2.88 -1.19
C VAL A 48 11.84 1.96 -2.35
N PRO A 49 12.49 2.48 -3.40
CA PRO A 49 13.08 1.64 -4.43
C PRO A 49 14.35 1.00 -3.85
N VAL A 50 14.34 -0.32 -3.72
CA VAL A 50 15.52 -1.09 -3.24
C VAL A 50 16.40 -1.48 -4.43
N THR A 51 15.78 -1.89 -5.54
CA THR A 51 16.44 -2.18 -6.82
C THR A 51 15.50 -1.79 -7.97
N GLY A 52 15.96 -1.91 -9.23
CA GLY A 52 15.15 -1.52 -10.40
C GLY A 52 13.77 -2.20 -10.53
N ARG A 53 13.53 -3.33 -9.84
CA ARG A 53 12.22 -4.02 -9.84
C ARG A 53 11.62 -4.19 -8.45
N VAL A 54 12.42 -4.04 -7.40
CA VAL A 54 11.99 -4.26 -6.01
C VAL A 54 11.68 -2.93 -5.37
N VAL A 55 10.42 -2.79 -4.97
CA VAL A 55 9.90 -1.61 -4.25
C VAL A 55 9.25 -2.10 -2.97
N LEU A 56 9.66 -1.47 -1.86
CA LEU A 56 9.12 -1.72 -0.54
C LEU A 56 8.30 -0.53 -0.04
N TYR A 57 7.36 -0.83 0.84
CA TYR A 57 6.47 0.11 1.49
C TYR A 57 6.58 -0.08 2.99
N SER A 58 6.89 0.99 3.72
CA SER A 58 6.88 0.95 5.19
C SER A 58 5.43 0.87 5.67
N ALA A 59 5.15 -0.03 6.62
CA ALA A 59 3.82 -0.10 7.24
C ALA A 59 3.37 1.24 7.83
N ARG A 60 4.30 1.97 8.46
CA ARG A 60 4.04 3.30 9.03
C ARG A 60 3.59 4.31 7.98
N ASP A 61 4.26 4.32 6.83
CA ASP A 61 3.95 5.26 5.75
C ASP A 61 2.63 4.91 5.06
N VAL A 62 2.35 3.61 4.91
CA VAL A 62 1.07 3.12 4.40
C VAL A 62 -0.07 3.51 5.34
N GLU A 63 0.10 3.33 6.64
CA GLU A 63 -0.89 3.70 7.64
C GLU A 63 -1.14 5.21 7.65
N ALA A 64 -0.08 6.03 7.68
CA ALA A 64 -0.20 7.48 7.60
C ALA A 64 -0.96 7.92 6.35
N TRP A 65 -0.62 7.34 5.20
CA TRP A 65 -1.29 7.61 3.93
C TRP A 65 -2.78 7.23 3.95
N LEU A 66 -3.14 6.11 4.58
CA LEU A 66 -4.54 5.70 4.75
C LEU A 66 -5.31 6.67 5.66
N VAL A 67 -4.67 7.11 6.75
CA VAL A 67 -5.26 8.08 7.70
C VAL A 67 -5.51 9.42 7.03
N GLU A 68 -4.55 9.95 6.27
CA GLU A 68 -4.70 11.22 5.54
C GLU A 68 -5.86 11.19 4.51
N ARG A 69 -6.15 10.02 3.95
CA ARG A 69 -7.20 9.83 2.93
C ARG A 69 -8.50 9.32 3.51
N ARG A 70 -8.57 9.14 4.83
CA ARG A 70 -9.76 8.67 5.51
C ARG A 70 -10.86 9.72 5.38
N VAL A 71 -11.84 9.44 4.54
CA VAL A 71 -13.09 10.20 4.51
C VAL A 71 -13.95 9.72 5.68
N THR A 72 -14.27 10.62 6.61
CA THR A 72 -15.22 10.34 7.69
C THR A 72 -16.60 10.81 7.23
N PRO A 73 -17.56 9.89 6.96
CA PRO A 73 -18.91 10.29 6.56
C PRO A 73 -19.56 11.11 7.68
N GLY A 74 -20.08 12.30 7.35
CA GLY A 74 -20.78 13.17 8.31
C GLY A 74 -19.91 14.21 9.01
N ALA A 75 -18.59 14.27 8.74
CA ALA A 75 -17.80 15.46 9.05
C ALA A 75 -18.21 16.57 8.07
N VAL A 76 -19.20 17.35 8.48
CA VAL A 76 -19.68 18.54 7.76
C VAL A 76 -18.54 19.53 7.53
N SER A 77 -18.46 20.05 6.30
CA SER A 77 -17.59 21.16 5.88
C SER A 77 -17.76 22.40 6.74
#